data_AF-A0A4V1RPY6-F1
#
_entry.id   AF-A0A4V1RPY6-F1
#
_cell.length_a   1.000
_cell.length_b   1.000
_cell.length_c   1.000
_cell.angle_alpha   90.00
_cell.angle_beta   90.00
_cell.angle_gamma   90.00
#
_symmetry.space_group_name_H-M   'P 1'
#
loop_
_entity.id
_entity.type
_entity.pdbx_description
1 polymer ?
#
loop_
_entity_poly.entity_id
_entity_poly.type
_entity_poly.pdbx_seq_one_letter_code
_entity_poly.pdbx_strand_id
1 'polypeptide(L)'
;MTSDPRLPVLLGMLGTTVTTLAFGWWWLIFGAIVGDGYITRAQAATCLIGTSDLCNLAQALCTNNHLFGIRWYGPEALWAGAALLAAALATLTIRADARATNQPSSTEVEP
;
A
#
# COMPACT_ATOMS: atom_id res chain seq x y z
N MET A 1 -10.92 -22.15 -16.56
CA MET A 1 -10.66 -21.25 -15.42
C MET A 1 -11.24 -19.89 -15.74
N THR A 2 -12.42 -19.57 -15.21
CA THR A 2 -13.10 -18.28 -15.40
C THR A 2 -12.36 -17.19 -14.63
N SER A 3 -11.41 -16.53 -15.29
CA SER A 3 -10.77 -15.32 -14.75
C SER A 3 -11.71 -14.14 -14.93
N ASP A 4 -12.58 -13.91 -13.94
CA ASP A 4 -13.57 -12.83 -13.96
C ASP A 4 -12.88 -11.46 -14.06
N PRO A 5 -13.27 -10.57 -14.99
CA PRO A 5 -12.65 -9.26 -15.14
C PRO A 5 -12.75 -8.40 -13.87
N ARG A 6 -13.68 -8.73 -12.96
CA ARG A 6 -13.86 -8.03 -11.69
C ARG A 6 -12.79 -8.32 -10.66
N LEU A 7 -12.11 -9.47 -10.75
CA LEU A 7 -11.09 -9.89 -9.78
C LEU A 7 -9.92 -8.89 -9.65
N PRO A 8 -9.21 -8.48 -10.72
CA PRO A 8 -8.13 -7.49 -10.60
C PRO A 8 -8.62 -6.11 -10.15
N VAL A 9 -9.87 -5.74 -10.48
CA VAL A 9 -10.47 -4.47 -10.03
C VAL A 9 -10.74 -4.51 -8.53
N LEU A 10 -11.27 -5.62 -8.03
CA LEU A 10 -11.50 -5.85 -6.59
C LEU A 10 -10.19 -5.85 -5.81
N LEU A 11 -9.18 -6.58 -6.26
CA LEU A 11 -7.86 -6.58 -5.63
C LEU A 11 -7.22 -5.19 -5.65
N GLY A 12 -7.35 -4.47 -6.77
CA GLY A 12 -6.89 -3.09 -6.89
C GLY A 12 -7.54 -2.16 -5.87
N MET A 13 -8.87 -2.20 -5.77
CA MET A 13 -9.67 -1.40 -4.82
C MET A 13 -9.35 -1.74 -3.36
N LEU A 14 -9.25 -3.03 -3.03
CA LEU A 14 -8.87 -3.49 -1.69
C LEU A 14 -7.46 -3.04 -1.34
N GLY A 15 -6.52 -3.20 -2.27
CA GLY A 15 -5.13 -2.77 -2.11
C GLY A 15 -5.02 -1.27 -1.84
N THR A 16 -5.65 -0.43 -2.67
CA THR A 16 -5.64 1.03 -2.44
C THR A 16 -6.28 1.41 -1.12
N THR A 17 -7.44 0.83 -0.79
CA THR A 17 -8.14 1.14 0.47
C THR A 17 -7.27 0.82 1.69
N VAL A 18 -6.65 -0.36 1.70
CA VAL A 18 -5.74 -0.78 2.79
C VAL A 18 -4.51 0.13 2.85
N THR A 19 -3.91 0.47 1.71
CA THR A 19 -2.75 1.38 1.67
C THR A 19 -3.10 2.78 2.17
N THR A 20 -4.26 3.34 1.81
CA THR A 20 -4.70 4.65 2.29
C THR A 20 -4.97 4.63 3.80
N LEU A 21 -5.59 3.57 4.31
CA LEU A 21 -5.80 3.39 5.75
C LEU A 21 -4.47 3.28 6.50
N ALA A 22 -3.49 2.52 5.98
CA ALA A 22 -2.16 2.40 6.56
C ALA A 22 -1.42 3.75 6.60
N PHE A 23 -1.46 4.52 5.50
CA PHE A 23 -0.89 5.87 5.45
C PHE A 23 -1.57 6.84 6.41
N GLY A 24 -2.90 6.79 6.48
CA GLY A 24 -3.68 7.60 7.41
C GLY A 24 -3.33 7.28 8.86
N TRP A 25 -3.25 5.99 9.21
CA TRP A 25 -2.85 5.54 10.54
C TRP A 25 -1.43 6.02 10.88
N TRP A 26 -0.47 5.85 9.97
CA TRP A 26 0.90 6.34 10.16
C TRP A 26 0.92 7.86 10.38
N TRP A 27 0.18 8.62 9.58
CA TRP A 27 0.10 10.08 9.68
C TRP A 27 -0.46 10.53 11.03
N LEU A 28 -1.47 9.83 11.56
CA LEU A 28 -2.07 10.15 12.86
C LEU A 28 -1.07 10.01 14.02
N ILE A 29 -0.14 9.05 13.95
CA ILE A 29 0.86 8.82 15.00
C ILE A 29 2.07 9.74 14.81
N PHE A 30 2.68 9.74 13.63
CA PHE A 30 3.95 10.44 13.41
C PHE A 30 3.79 11.91 13.02
N GLY A 31 2.61 12.35 12.57
CA GLY A 31 2.36 13.73 12.16
C GLY A 31 2.50 14.73 13.31
N ALA A 32 2.02 14.39 14.51
CA ALA A 32 2.17 15.22 15.70
C ALA A 32 3.65 15.34 16.13
N ILE A 33 4.36 14.21 16.15
CA ILE A 33 5.75 14.10 16.60
C ILE A 33 6.71 14.85 15.68
N VAL A 34 6.44 14.83 14.37
CA VAL A 34 7.19 15.62 13.37
C VAL A 34 6.90 17.11 13.51
N GLY A 35 5.66 17.48 13.82
CA GLY A 35 5.26 18.87 14.09
C GLY A 35 5.95 19.46 15.32
N ASP A 36 6.12 18.64 16.36
CA ASP A 36 6.80 19.02 17.61
C ASP A 36 8.34 18.96 17.50
N GLY A 37 8.89 18.51 16.37
CA GLY A 37 10.32 18.53 16.08
C GLY A 37 11.14 17.43 16.77
N TYR A 38 10.50 16.40 17.35
CA TYR A 38 11.21 15.28 17.98
C TYR A 38 11.94 14.40 16.97
N ILE A 39 11.41 14.25 15.74
CA ILE A 39 12.02 13.43 14.68
C ILE A 39 11.96 14.15 13.33
N THR A 40 12.92 13.83 12.45
CA THR A 40 12.90 14.33 11.07
C THR A 40 11.86 13.60 10.21
N ARG A 41 11.35 14.27 9.17
CA ARG A 41 10.45 13.63 8.17
C ARG A 41 11.03 12.36 7.56
N ALA A 42 12.36 12.32 7.35
CA ALA A 42 13.04 11.15 6.79
C ALA A 42 13.03 9.96 7.77
N GLN A 43 13.29 10.20 9.06
CA GLN A 43 13.19 9.16 10.09
C GLN A 43 11.76 8.67 10.26
N ALA A 44 10.78 9.58 10.28
CA ALA A 44 9.37 9.22 10.31
C ALA A 44 9.03 8.27 9.15
N ALA A 45 9.48 8.59 7.94
CA ALA A 45 9.20 7.80 6.74
C ALA A 45 9.79 6.38 6.83
N THR A 46 10.96 6.20 7.45
CA THR A 46 11.50 4.84 7.67
C THR A 46 10.61 4.00 8.60
N CYS A 47 9.93 4.65 9.56
CA CYS A 47 8.97 4.00 10.44
C CYS A 47 7.67 3.60 9.75
N LEU A 48 7.41 4.07 8.52
CA LEU A 48 6.27 3.63 7.71
C LEU A 48 6.50 2.21 7.18
N ILE A 49 7.73 1.89 6.78
CA ILE A 49 8.07 0.69 6.01
C ILE A 49 8.64 -0.42 6.90
N GLY A 50 9.15 -0.07 8.09
CA GLY A 50 9.72 -1.02 9.02
C GLY A 50 9.73 -0.54 10.47
N THR A 51 10.19 -1.43 11.34
CA THR A 51 10.33 -1.15 12.78
C THR A 51 11.80 -0.94 13.12
N SER A 52 12.11 0.13 13.87
CA SER A 52 13.43 0.34 14.49
C SER A 52 13.25 0.84 15.92
N ASP A 53 14.32 0.85 16.71
CA ASP A 53 14.29 1.38 18.07
C ASP A 53 13.87 2.86 18.12
N LEU A 54 14.23 3.64 17.10
CA LEU A 54 13.77 5.03 16.93
C LEU A 54 12.24 5.11 16.77
N CYS A 55 11.65 4.16 16.04
CA CYS A 55 10.21 4.11 15.82
C CYS A 55 9.46 3.73 17.10
N ASN A 56 10.01 2.79 17.88
CA ASN A 56 9.45 2.42 19.19
C ASN A 56 9.53 3.59 20.18
N LEU A 57 10.64 4.33 20.19
CA LEU A 57 10.80 5.53 21.02
C LEU A 57 9.77 6.60 20.63
N ALA A 58 9.60 6.86 19.33
CA ALA A 58 8.62 7.81 18.82
C ALA A 58 7.18 7.41 19.20
N GLN A 59 6.84 6.12 19.11
CA GLN A 59 5.53 5.62 19.55
C GLN A 59 5.31 5.81 21.07
N ALA A 60 6.34 5.64 21.89
CA ALA A 60 6.27 5.88 23.33
C ALA A 60 6.10 7.38 23.67
N LEU A 61 6.71 8.27 22.88
CA LEU A 61 6.54 9.73 22.98
C LEU A 61 5.12 10.18 22.56
N CYS A 62 4.44 9.38 21.74
CA CYS A 62 3.04 9.55 21.36
C CYS A 62 2.07 9.19 22.51
N THR A 63 2.41 9.52 23.76
CA THR A 63 1.57 9.32 24.95
C THR A 63 0.41 10.32 25.02
N ASN A 64 0.36 11.27 24.07
CA ASN A 64 -0.66 12.30 24.07
C ASN A 64 -2.03 11.72 23.68
N ASN A 65 -3.00 12.03 24.53
CA ASN A 65 -4.36 11.52 24.56
C ASN A 65 -5.12 11.81 23.25
N HIS A 66 -5.33 10.80 22.39
CA HIS A 66 -6.14 10.93 21.17
C HIS A 66 -7.20 9.83 21.01
N LEU A 67 -8.35 10.25 20.45
CA LEU A 67 -9.71 9.70 20.42
C LEU A 67 -9.92 8.19 20.11
N PHE A 68 -8.90 7.45 19.67
CA PHE A 68 -9.03 6.04 19.24
C PHE A 68 -8.24 5.04 20.09
N GLY A 69 -7.40 5.49 21.03
CA GLY A 69 -6.63 4.59 21.93
C GLY A 69 -5.57 3.73 21.21
N ILE A 70 -5.30 4.01 19.95
CA ILE A 70 -4.37 3.26 19.11
C ILE A 70 -2.95 3.77 19.38
N ARG A 71 -2.15 2.94 20.06
CA ARG A 71 -0.79 3.29 20.54
C ARG A 71 0.35 2.71 19.71
N TRP A 72 0.03 1.90 18.69
CA TRP A 72 1.02 1.22 17.88
C TRP A 72 0.79 1.49 16.40
N TYR A 73 1.88 1.50 15.64
CA TYR A 73 1.86 1.36 14.19
C TYR A 73 2.51 0.04 13.82
N GLY A 74 1.76 -0.79 13.09
CA GLY A 74 2.26 -2.02 12.51
C GLY A 74 2.56 -1.82 11.02
N PRO A 75 3.82 -1.93 10.56
CA PRO A 75 4.15 -1.83 9.14
C PRO A 75 3.49 -2.94 8.30
N GLU A 76 2.99 -4.00 8.93
CA GLU A 76 2.30 -5.12 8.29
C GLU A 76 1.08 -4.67 7.48
N ALA A 77 0.36 -3.62 7.92
CA ALA A 77 -0.79 -3.07 7.20
C ALA A 77 -0.39 -2.48 5.84
N LEU A 78 0.74 -1.77 5.80
CA LEU A 78 1.29 -1.23 4.55
C LEU A 78 1.72 -2.37 3.63
N TRP A 79 2.44 -3.37 4.15
CA TRP A 79 2.90 -4.52 3.40
C TRP A 79 1.74 -5.39 2.88
N ALA A 80 0.65 -5.53 3.63
CA ALA A 80 -0.56 -6.21 3.18
C ALA A 80 -1.20 -5.49 1.99
N GLY A 81 -1.33 -4.15 2.04
CA GLY A 81 -1.81 -3.35 0.91
C GLY A 81 -0.88 -3.46 -0.31
N ALA A 82 0.42 -3.38 -0.10
CA ALA A 82 1.43 -3.52 -1.16
C ALA A 82 1.38 -4.89 -1.83
N ALA A 83 1.20 -5.97 -1.06
CA ALA A 83 1.07 -7.32 -1.59
C ALA A 83 -0.21 -7.48 -2.43
N LEU A 84 -1.33 -6.90 -1.99
CA LEU A 84 -2.58 -6.90 -2.76
C LEU A 84 -2.44 -6.14 -4.09
N LEU A 85 -1.78 -4.97 -4.07
CA LEU A 85 -1.51 -4.20 -5.29
C LEU A 85 -0.55 -4.93 -6.23
N ALA A 86 0.50 -5.56 -5.70
CA ALA A 86 1.43 -6.38 -6.47
C ALA A 86 0.72 -7.58 -7.12
N ALA A 87 -0.15 -8.26 -6.39
CA ALA A 87 -0.97 -9.35 -6.93
C ALA A 87 -1.91 -8.85 -8.03
N ALA A 88 -2.57 -7.70 -7.84
CA ALA A 88 -3.42 -7.09 -8.86
C ALA A 88 -2.64 -6.79 -10.15
N LEU A 89 -1.47 -6.16 -10.02
CA LEU A 89 -0.58 -5.85 -11.14
C LEU A 89 -0.12 -7.11 -11.87
N ALA A 90 0.30 -8.15 -11.13
CA ALA A 90 0.70 -9.42 -11.72
C ALA A 90 -0.44 -10.07 -12.52
N THR A 91 -1.68 -10.06 -12.00
CA THR A 91 -2.82 -10.56 -12.78
C THR A 91 -3.14 -9.72 -14.02
N LEU A 92 -2.88 -8.41 -14.00
CA LEU A 92 -3.07 -7.54 -15.16
C LEU A 92 -2.01 -7.79 -16.24
N THR A 93 -0.74 -7.93 -15.85
CA THR A 93 0.36 -8.19 -16.79
C THR A 93 0.20 -9.56 -17.47
N ILE A 94 -0.13 -10.60 -16.72
CA ILE A 94 -0.40 -11.95 -17.26
C ILE A 94 -1.53 -11.90 -18.30
N ARG A 95 -2.59 -11.11 -18.06
CA ARG A 95 -3.68 -10.94 -19.02
C ARG A 95 -3.29 -10.14 -20.26
N ALA A 96 -2.47 -9.10 -20.09
CA ALA A 96 -1.99 -8.30 -21.22
C ALA A 96 -1.14 -9.16 -22.17
N ASP A 97 -0.25 -9.98 -21.61
CA ASP A 97 0.57 -10.94 -22.35
C ASP A 97 -0.27 -12.00 -23.09
N ALA A 98 -1.27 -12.57 -22.40
CA ALA A 98 -2.22 -13.51 -23.00
C ALA A 98 -3.06 -12.88 -24.14
N ARG A 99 -3.37 -11.57 -24.09
CA ARG A 99 -4.04 -10.87 -25.19
C ARG A 99 -3.12 -10.64 -26.38
N ALA A 100 -1.88 -10.24 -26.13
CA ALA A 100 -0.90 -9.99 -27.19
C ALA A 100 -0.61 -11.25 -28.01
N THR A 101 -0.52 -12.41 -27.34
CA THR A 101 -0.33 -13.71 -27.99
C THR A 101 -1.56 -14.21 -28.76
N ASN A 102 -2.77 -13.80 -28.36
CA ASN A 102 -4.02 -14.21 -29.02
C ASN A 102 -4.46 -13.29 -30.18
N GLN A 103 -3.77 -12.19 -30.45
CA GLN A 103 -4.12 -11.31 -31.57
C GLN A 103 -3.61 -11.96 -32.87
N PRO A 104 -4.47 -12.54 -33.72
CA PRO A 104 -4.04 -13.04 -35.01
C PRO A 104 -3.66 -11.82 -35.86
N SER A 105 -2.66 -12.01 -36.72
CA SER A 105 -2.18 -11.02 -37.69
C SER A 105 -3.28 -10.65 -38.69
N SER A 106 -4.30 -9.91 -38.28
CA SER A 106 -5.26 -9.23 -39.17
C SER A 106 -4.62 -7.98 -39.76
N THR A 107 -3.50 -8.20 -40.47
CA THR A 107 -2.96 -7.27 -41.46
C THR A 107 -2.71 -8.06 -42.74
N GLU A 108 -3.69 -8.86 -43.16
CA GLU A 108 -3.84 -9.21 -44.58
C GLU A 108 -4.96 -8.31 -45.10
N VAL A 109 -4.56 -7.08 -45.47
CA VAL A 109 -5.36 -6.17 -46.29
C VAL A 109 -5.15 -6.65 -47.73
N GLU A 110 -6.07 -7.47 -48.21
CA GLU A 110 -6.20 -7.79 -49.63
C GLU A 110 -6.86 -6.59 -50.33
N PRO A 111 -6.18 -6.01 -51.32
CA PRO A 111 -6.80 -5.92 -52.65
C PRO A 111 -5.86 -6.29 -53.81
#